data_AF-A0AA86N2A9-F1
#
_entry.id   AF-A0AA86N2A9-F1
#
_cell.length_a   1.000
_cell.length_b   1.000
_cell.length_c   1.000
_cell.angle_alpha   90.00
_cell.angle_beta   90.00
_cell.angle_gamma   90.00
#
_symmetry.space_group_name_H-M   'P 1'
#
loop_
_entity.id
_entity.type
_entity.pdbx_description
1 polymer ?
#
loop_
_entity_poly.entity_id
_entity_poly.type
_entity_poly.pdbx_seq_one_letter_code
_entity_poly.pdbx_strand_id
1 'polypeptide(L)'
;MPLDQAGQIRMKLLRFLHDRNGLISEDETILIDSGVIRLEPYLRQLLAQGHIRRDEEARVYRLTETGRDELARLQQADDAAGDGE
;
A
#
# COMPACT_ATOMS: atom_id res chain seq x y z
N MET A 1 16.44 8.02 -7.30
CA MET A 1 15.63 7.48 -8.41
C MET A 1 14.18 7.51 -7.95
N PRO A 2 13.22 7.99 -8.76
CA PRO A 2 11.81 7.99 -8.39
C PRO A 2 11.30 6.56 -8.20
N LEU A 3 10.26 6.39 -7.36
CA LEU A 3 9.60 5.11 -7.18
C LEU A 3 9.11 4.57 -8.53
N ASP A 4 9.50 3.35 -8.87
CA ASP A 4 8.90 2.61 -9.96
C ASP A 4 7.40 2.42 -9.71
N GLN A 5 6.61 2.23 -10.78
CA GLN A 5 5.15 2.12 -10.72
C GLN A 5 4.66 1.09 -9.67
N ALA A 6 5.36 -0.03 -9.53
CA ALA A 6 5.07 -1.05 -8.51
C ALA A 6 5.26 -0.55 -7.07
N GLY A 7 6.29 0.27 -6.82
CA GLY A 7 6.53 0.93 -5.55
C GLY A 7 5.45 1.95 -5.23
N GLN A 8 5.03 2.74 -6.23
CA GLN A 8 3.93 3.70 -6.08
C GLN A 8 2.59 3.02 -5.76
N ILE A 9 2.25 1.91 -6.43
CA ILE A 9 1.06 1.10 -6.12
C ILE A 9 1.10 0.64 -4.66
N ARG A 10 2.24 0.09 -4.24
CA ARG A 10 2.40 -0.46 -2.90
C ARG A 10 2.28 0.63 -1.83
N MET A 11 2.92 1.78 -2.06
CA MET A 11 2.80 2.95 -1.18
C MET A 11 1.36 3.44 -1.08
N LYS A 12 0.68 3.64 -2.22
CA LYS A 12 -0.72 4.08 -2.24
C LYS A 12 -1.64 3.10 -1.51
N LEU A 13 -1.44 1.79 -1.70
CA LEU A 13 -2.23 0.75 -1.03
C LEU A 13 -1.98 0.74 0.48
N LEU A 14 -0.72 0.77 0.92
CA LEU A 14 -0.38 0.83 2.34
C LEU A 14 -0.92 2.10 3.01
N ARG A 15 -0.82 3.25 2.34
CA ARG A 15 -1.37 4.52 2.81
C ARG A 15 -2.90 4.47 2.89
N PHE A 16 -3.55 3.91 1.89
CA PHE A 16 -5.00 3.75 1.88
C PHE A 16 -5.50 2.87 3.03
N LEU A 17 -4.81 1.75 3.29
CA LEU A 17 -5.08 0.87 4.43
C LEU A 17 -4.86 1.59 5.75
N HIS A 18 -3.83 2.44 5.85
CA HIS A 18 -3.58 3.27 7.03
C HIS A 18 -4.74 4.25 7.27
N ASP A 19 -5.09 5.03 6.25
CA ASP A 19 -6.06 6.13 6.36
C ASP A 19 -7.49 5.63 6.58
N ARG A 20 -7.85 4.49 5.97
CA ARG A 20 -9.17 3.87 6.13
C ARG A 20 -9.24 2.85 7.26
N ASN A 21 -8.22 2.77 8.11
CA ASN A 21 -8.15 1.82 9.21
C ASN A 21 -8.38 0.36 8.76
N GLY A 22 -7.91 0.03 7.55
CA GLY A 22 -7.98 -1.30 6.97
C GLY A 22 -9.26 -1.66 6.22
N LEU A 23 -10.21 -0.74 6.09
CA LEU A 23 -11.43 -0.94 5.31
C LEU A 23 -11.12 -0.87 3.81
N ILE A 24 -10.90 -2.04 3.20
CA ILE A 24 -10.73 -2.20 1.76
C ILE A 24 -11.40 -3.49 1.29
N SER A 25 -12.06 -3.47 0.15
CA SER A 25 -12.57 -4.67 -0.51
C SER A 25 -11.48 -5.33 -1.35
N GLU A 26 -11.43 -6.66 -1.41
CA GLU A 26 -10.48 -7.39 -2.28
C GLU A 26 -10.75 -7.10 -3.77
N ASP A 27 -12.02 -6.85 -4.12
CA ASP A 27 -12.47 -6.44 -5.46
C ASP A 27 -12.28 -4.95 -5.73
N GLU A 28 -11.74 -4.19 -4.78
CA GLU A 28 -11.55 -2.76 -4.97
C GLU A 28 -10.47 -2.49 -6.03
N THR A 29 -10.69 -1.44 -6.80
CA THR A 29 -9.76 -1.00 -7.84
C THR A 29 -9.34 0.43 -7.54
N ILE A 30 -8.07 0.73 -7.78
CA ILE A 30 -7.57 2.10 -7.69
C ILE A 30 -7.11 2.58 -9.06
N LEU A 31 -7.36 3.86 -9.31
CA LEU A 31 -6.79 4.57 -10.45
C LEU A 31 -5.39 5.04 -10.09
N ILE A 32 -4.41 4.62 -10.88
CA ILE A 32 -3.05 5.14 -10.83
C ILE A 32 -2.68 5.66 -12.20
N ASP A 33 -2.36 6.95 -12.26
CA ASP A 33 -2.12 7.75 -13.46
C ASP A 33 -3.28 7.67 -14.45
N SER A 34 -3.27 6.67 -15.32
CA SER A 34 -4.27 6.44 -16.37
C SER A 34 -4.80 5.01 -16.42
N GLY A 35 -4.43 4.15 -15.45
CA GLY A 35 -4.78 2.74 -15.42
C GLY A 35 -5.62 2.36 -14.20
N VAL A 36 -6.64 1.52 -14.42
CA VAL A 36 -7.38 0.86 -13.35
C VAL A 36 -6.59 -0.37 -12.92
N ILE A 37 -6.18 -0.42 -11.66
CA ILE A 37 -5.39 -1.52 -11.10
C ILE A 37 -6.23 -2.26 -10.06
N ARG A 38 -6.27 -3.60 -10.19
CA ARG A 38 -6.90 -4.49 -9.20
C ARG A 38 -6.01 -4.61 -7.97
N LEU A 39 -6.58 -4.42 -6.79
CA LEU A 39 -5.84 -4.47 -5.53
C LEU A 39 -5.56 -5.89 -5.04
N GLU A 40 -6.42 -6.85 -5.38
CA GLU A 40 -6.31 -8.26 -4.98
C GLU A 40 -4.87 -8.84 -5.07
N PRO A 41 -4.14 -8.77 -6.20
CA PRO A 41 -2.79 -9.32 -6.28
C PRO A 41 -1.80 -8.63 -5.33
N TYR A 42 -1.95 -7.31 -5.10
CA TYR A 42 -1.09 -6.54 -4.21
C TYR A 42 -1.41 -6.81 -2.75
N LEU A 43 -2.69 -6.94 -2.39
CA LEU A 43 -3.12 -7.34 -1.05
C LEU A 43 -2.57 -8.73 -0.69
N ARG A 44 -2.65 -9.70 -1.61
CA ARG A 44 -2.06 -11.03 -1.42
C ARG A 44 -0.55 -10.98 -1.22
N GLN A 45 0.16 -10.14 -1.98
CA GLN A 45 1.60 -9.96 -1.79
C GLN A 45 1.93 -9.36 -0.42
N LEU A 46 1.21 -8.31 -0.01
CA LEU A 46 1.42 -7.66 1.29
C LEU A 46 1.12 -8.61 2.46
N LEU A 47 0.09 -9.47 2.34
CA LEU A 47 -0.20 -10.52 3.31
C LEU A 47 0.94 -11.54 3.39
N ALA A 48 1.40 -12.04 2.24
CA ALA A 48 2.48 -13.03 2.17
C ALA A 48 3.81 -12.47 2.72
N GLN A 49 4.06 -11.18 2.56
CA GLN A 49 5.22 -10.46 3.10
C GLN A 49 5.06 -10.09 4.59
N GLY A 50 3.87 -10.30 5.17
CA GLY A 50 3.59 -9.95 6.56
C GLY A 50 3.49 -8.44 6.82
N HIS A 51 3.34 -7.61 5.78
CA HIS A 51 3.13 -6.16 5.91
C HIS A 51 1.71 -5.81 6.37
N ILE A 52 0.75 -6.69 6.07
CA ILE A 52 -0.63 -6.55 6.52
C ILE A 52 -1.10 -7.87 7.10
N ARG A 53 -2.06 -7.79 8.01
CA ARG A 53 -2.78 -8.94 8.56
C ARG A 53 -4.28 -8.75 8.35
N ARG A 54 -4.96 -9.85 8.03
CA ARG A 54 -6.43 -9.86 7.99
C ARG A 54 -6.97 -10.01 9.40
N ASP A 55 -7.88 -9.12 9.77
CA ASP A 55 -8.68 -9.21 10.97
C ASP A 55 -10.00 -9.89 10.57
N GLU A 56 -10.18 -11.15 10.98
CA GLU A 56 -11.35 -11.95 10.58
C GLU A 56 -12.65 -11.45 11.23
N GLU A 57 -12.56 -10.89 12.45
CA GLU A 57 -13.71 -10.39 13.20
C GLU A 57 -14.30 -9.13 12.54
N ALA A 58 -13.43 -8.19 12.17
CA ALA A 58 -13.84 -6.94 11.55
C ALA A 58 -13.86 -7.00 10.00
N ARG A 59 -13.38 -8.09 9.40
CA ARG A 59 -13.21 -8.26 7.94
C ARG A 59 -12.40 -7.13 7.30
N VAL A 60 -11.37 -6.65 8.00
CA VAL A 60 -10.48 -5.56 7.56
C VAL A 60 -9.02 -6.00 7.48
N TYR A 61 -8.19 -5.23 6.77
CA TYR A 61 -6.75 -5.46 6.68
C TYR A 61 -5.98 -4.44 7.50
N ARG A 62 -5.32 -4.86 8.57
CA ARG A 62 -4.52 -3.94 9.40
C ARG A 62 -3.05 -4.00 9.00
N LEU A 63 -2.40 -2.85 9.00
CA LEU A 63 -0.95 -2.76 8.90
C LEU A 63 -0.28 -3.42 10.11
N THR A 64 0.75 -4.20 9.84
CA THR A 64 1.68 -4.68 10.86
C THR A 64 2.76 -3.63 11.11
N GLU A 65 3.68 -3.90 12.04
CA GLU A 65 4.87 -3.06 12.23
C GLU A 65 5.69 -2.96 10.94
N THR A 66 6.01 -4.10 10.33
CA THR A 66 6.76 -4.15 9.07
C THR A 66 6.05 -3.43 7.92
N GLY A 67 4.72 -3.45 7.86
CA GLY A 67 3.97 -2.67 6.87
C GLY A 67 4.02 -1.16 7.08
N ARG A 68 4.06 -0.71 8.34
CA ARG A 68 4.25 0.72 8.67
C ARG A 68 5.66 1.18 8.33
N ASP A 69 6.67 0.35 8.62
CA ASP A 69 8.06 0.64 8.28
C ASP A 69 8.26 0.71 6.76
N GLU A 70 7.68 -0.23 6.01
CA GLU A 70 7.72 -0.22 4.54
C GLU A 70 7.00 1.02 3.98
N LEU A 71 5.85 1.41 4.54
CA LEU A 71 5.16 2.64 4.14
C LEU A 71 6.06 3.87 4.36
N ALA A 72 6.67 4.00 5.54
CA ALA A 72 7.57 5.10 5.85
C ALA A 72 8.79 5.13 4.91
N ARG A 73 9.37 3.96 4.62
CA ARG A 73 10.49 3.82 3.68
C ARG A 73 10.12 4.26 2.27
N LEU A 74 8.95 3.83 1.78
CA LEU A 74 8.46 4.21 0.46
C LEU A 74 8.15 5.71 0.39
N GLN A 75 7.56 6.28 1.43
CA GLN A 75 7.30 7.71 1.56
C GLN A 75 8.61 8.52 1.49
N GLN A 76 9.63 8.11 2.24
CA GLN A 76 10.95 8.76 2.21
C GLN A 76 11.64 8.64 0.85
N ALA A 77 11.46 7.51 0.14
CA ALA A 77 12.01 7.34 -1.21
C ALA A 77 11.29 8.22 -2.24
N ASP A 78 9.99 8.48 -2.04
CA ASP A 78 9.19 9.42 -2.84
C ASP A 78 9.63 10.87 -2.60
N ASP A 79 9.71 11.29 -1.33
CA ASP A 79 10.19 12.63 -0.92
C ASP A 79 11.63 12.89 -1.37
N ALA A 80 12.55 11.93 -1.17
CA ALA A 80 13.95 12.07 -1.60
C ALA A 80 14.11 12.03 -3.14
N ALA A 81 13.09 11.57 -3.87
CA ALA A 81 13.03 11.68 -5.32
C ALA A 81 12.35 12.97 -5.79
N GLY A 82 11.65 13.66 -4.89
CA GLY A 82 10.99 14.97 -5.10
C GLY A 82 11.81 16.18 -4.63
N ASP A 83 12.90 15.98 -3.88
CA ASP A 83 13.74 17.05 -3.34
C ASP A 83 14.99 17.27 -4.22
N GLY A 84 14.77 18.06 -5.26
CA GLY A 84 15.77 18.77 -6.03
C GLY A 84 15.14 20.09 -6.43
N GLU A 85 15.49 21.14 -5.68
CA GLU A 85 15.28 22.54 -6.03
C GLU A 85 15.51 22.85 -7.52
#